data_AF-A0A238L5M2-F1
#
_entry.id   AF-A0A238L5M2-F1
#
_cell.length_a   1.000
_cell.length_b   1.000
_cell.length_c   1.000
_cell.angle_alpha   90.00
_cell.angle_beta   90.00
_cell.angle_gamma   90.00
#
_symmetry.space_group_name_H-M   'P 1'
#
loop_
_entity.id
_entity.type
_entity.pdbx_description
1 polymer ?
#
loop_
_entity_poly.entity_id
_entity_poly.type
_entity_poly.pdbx_seq_one_letter_code
_entity_poly.pdbx_strand_id
1 'polypeptide(L)'
;MKDTKTIHSVDAPAGSGKTYQAIRYALTQARVHNRKVVMVFKSITLLKQAQRDAEVAQTSKRQKVPVTAIHSNNLEVVSSHHSVSAAITEHLNAANPKVGAILMITEAAFFNIAHWPNRGMWSCIFDEIPAVSPAHLLNIPDNLQLLTDHLKLGPNKEGYSQVLATKEGKATLLKYAENPTRDEINAVLSKLARHIISPHFETYVKTKAYERVYSGNGEPGARQINMFSLLQPSVFGSGETRVYQERAGANGTTTDAFAEIILMGAAFQNSLLGLIWPHLDLKIEPHNDIGEGLRYHRHDCGSRLQIQYLFETDWSKSFRRKSSTCNAAPQNNLDLLVDAVAKTFQGEDFVYLVNKDVADEAALKFDHVGGQKLPNAPWGLNTYQHIHNAGILSALNPTPAHVGFFTYMGLDGNAVREALYHSQVYQAIMRTSLRDPKSKQQVRVVLPDRKCAEAIANMFPGSSARKMYPNLVEAKATYSGRPKLKKTKPAAESQKEARQRNRLMDNEIKRIRAGGTVDQDLLETLRRECRSDNKKLILLKSLTVHSS
;
A
#
# COMPACT_ATOMS: atom_id res chain seq x y z
N MET A 1 33.07 -13.03 -8.35
CA MET A 1 31.65 -13.05 -7.96
C MET A 1 31.37 -11.80 -7.17
N LYS A 2 30.32 -11.02 -7.48
CA LYS A 2 29.88 -9.95 -6.56
C LYS A 2 29.36 -10.64 -5.30
N ASP A 3 29.90 -10.30 -4.14
CA ASP A 3 29.38 -10.79 -2.86
C ASP A 3 27.89 -10.44 -2.78
N THR A 4 27.05 -11.47 -2.78
CA THR A 4 25.61 -11.33 -2.73
C THR A 4 25.23 -10.88 -1.33
N LYS A 5 24.59 -9.71 -1.19
CA LYS A 5 24.15 -9.22 0.12
C LYS A 5 23.18 -10.24 0.72
N THR A 6 23.53 -10.74 1.91
CA THR A 6 22.67 -11.64 2.67
C THR A 6 21.77 -10.81 3.58
N ILE A 7 20.47 -11.06 3.50
CA ILE A 7 19.46 -10.50 4.39
C ILE A 7 18.86 -11.67 5.16
N HIS A 8 18.78 -11.53 6.48
CA HIS A 8 18.14 -12.53 7.30
C HIS A 8 16.63 -12.24 7.43
N SER A 9 15.85 -13.30 7.57
CA SER A 9 14.40 -13.25 7.70
C SER A 9 13.93 -14.05 8.90
N VAL A 10 12.90 -13.55 9.56
CA VAL A 10 12.16 -14.29 10.60
C VAL A 10 10.71 -14.39 10.11
N ASP A 11 10.42 -15.49 9.41
CA ASP A 11 9.09 -15.80 8.94
C ASP A 11 8.36 -16.69 9.95
N ALA A 12 7.41 -16.11 10.67
CA ALA A 12 6.61 -16.87 11.61
C ALA A 12 5.22 -16.27 11.81
N PRO A 13 4.23 -17.08 12.20
CA PRO A 13 2.87 -16.57 12.35
C PRO A 13 2.76 -15.43 13.39
N ALA A 14 1.73 -14.59 13.28
CA ALA A 14 1.43 -13.61 14.31
C ALA A 14 1.16 -14.30 15.66
N GLY A 15 1.61 -13.68 16.75
CA GLY A 15 1.53 -14.25 18.10
C GLY A 15 2.68 -15.17 18.51
N SER A 16 3.52 -15.61 17.57
CA SER A 16 4.66 -16.52 17.84
C SER A 16 5.77 -15.91 18.73
N GLY A 17 5.71 -14.61 19.01
CA GLY A 17 6.69 -13.94 19.88
C GLY A 17 7.89 -13.32 19.17
N LYS A 18 7.82 -13.10 17.85
CA LYS A 18 8.91 -12.47 17.05
C LYS A 18 9.53 -11.24 17.71
N THR A 19 8.73 -10.20 17.98
CA THR A 19 9.19 -8.95 18.61
C THR A 19 9.87 -9.19 19.97
N TYR A 20 9.30 -10.08 20.79
CA TYR A 20 9.87 -10.43 22.09
C TYR A 20 11.25 -11.08 21.94
N GLN A 21 11.42 -12.01 21.00
CA GLN A 21 12.70 -12.63 20.74
C GLN A 21 13.71 -11.67 20.10
N ALA A 22 13.27 -10.78 19.21
CA ALA A 22 14.12 -9.74 18.64
C ALA A 22 14.66 -8.78 19.70
N ILE A 23 13.84 -8.38 20.68
CA ILE A 23 14.29 -7.55 21.81
C ILE A 23 15.35 -8.30 22.62
N ARG A 24 15.12 -9.58 22.94
CA ARG A 24 16.09 -10.40 23.70
C ARG A 24 17.41 -10.59 22.94
N TYR A 25 17.33 -10.83 21.64
CA TYR A 25 18.47 -10.89 20.75
C TYR A 25 19.24 -9.57 20.76
N ALA A 26 18.57 -8.45 20.51
CA ALA A 26 19.20 -7.12 20.49
C ALA A 26 19.88 -6.77 21.83
N LEU A 27 19.23 -7.08 22.96
CA LEU A 27 19.81 -6.90 24.29
C LEU A 27 21.03 -7.76 24.53
N THR A 28 21.06 -8.98 24.00
CA THR A 28 22.21 -9.87 24.10
C THR A 28 23.36 -9.36 23.24
N GLN A 29 23.08 -8.99 21.99
CA GLN A 29 24.06 -8.37 21.08
C GLN A 29 24.69 -7.11 21.69
N ALA A 30 23.88 -6.24 22.28
CA ALA A 30 24.38 -5.01 22.89
C ALA A 30 25.17 -5.26 24.18
N ARG A 31 24.69 -6.13 25.07
CA ARG A 31 25.32 -6.33 26.38
C ARG A 31 26.54 -7.23 26.35
N VAL A 32 26.47 -8.33 25.62
CA VAL A 32 27.51 -9.38 25.61
C VAL A 32 28.55 -9.09 24.54
N HIS A 33 28.11 -8.62 23.38
CA HIS A 33 28.97 -8.43 22.22
C HIS A 33 29.31 -6.96 21.92
N ASN A 34 28.85 -6.02 22.76
CA ASN A 34 29.01 -4.57 22.57
C ASN A 34 28.55 -4.06 21.18
N ARG A 35 27.60 -4.78 20.55
CA ARG A 35 27.07 -4.40 19.23
C ARG A 35 25.98 -3.35 19.37
N LYS A 36 25.78 -2.57 18.33
CA LYS A 36 24.69 -1.60 18.27
C LYS A 36 23.58 -2.16 17.40
N VAL A 37 22.34 -1.98 17.83
CA VAL A 37 21.18 -2.51 17.12
C VAL A 37 20.17 -1.39 16.91
N VAL A 38 19.76 -1.16 15.67
CA VAL A 38 18.60 -0.34 15.36
C VAL A 38 17.39 -1.25 15.15
N MET A 39 16.32 -0.97 15.89
CA MET A 39 15.03 -1.64 15.73
C MET A 39 14.03 -0.66 15.11
N VAL A 40 13.38 -1.11 14.04
CA VAL A 40 12.49 -0.30 13.21
C VAL A 40 11.06 -0.82 13.32
N PHE A 41 10.14 0.07 13.69
CA PHE A 41 8.74 -0.25 13.96
C PHE A 41 7.78 0.50 13.03
N LYS A 42 6.65 -0.11 12.68
CA LYS A 42 5.62 0.51 11.82
C LYS A 42 4.99 1.77 12.41
N SER A 43 4.93 1.89 13.74
CA SER A 43 4.25 2.98 14.42
C SER A 43 4.89 3.34 15.76
N ILE A 44 4.60 4.54 16.25
CA ILE A 44 5.05 5.04 17.55
C ILE A 44 4.48 4.19 18.69
N THR A 45 3.23 3.72 18.56
CA THR A 45 2.59 2.88 19.57
C THR A 45 3.35 1.57 19.78
N LEU A 46 3.75 0.90 18.69
CA LEU A 46 4.53 -0.34 18.76
C LEU A 46 5.93 -0.10 19.30
N LEU A 47 6.58 0.98 18.85
CA LEU A 47 7.89 1.38 19.35
C LEU A 47 7.87 1.58 20.87
N LYS A 48 6.90 2.34 21.40
CA LYS A 48 6.75 2.57 22.85
C LYS A 48 6.48 1.27 23.62
N GLN A 49 5.71 0.35 23.03
CA GLN A 49 5.48 -0.96 23.64
C GLN A 49 6.79 -1.77 23.70
N ALA A 50 7.51 -1.86 22.59
CA ALA A 50 8.79 -2.57 22.53
C ALA A 50 9.85 -1.96 23.46
N GLN A 51 9.87 -0.63 23.61
CA GLN A 51 10.74 0.04 24.57
C GLN A 51 10.46 -0.41 26.01
N ARG A 52 9.18 -0.40 26.43
CA ARG A 52 8.79 -0.90 27.76
C ARG A 52 9.15 -2.37 27.94
N ASP A 53 8.91 -3.20 26.93
CA ASP A 53 9.27 -4.63 26.97
C ASP A 53 10.79 -4.82 27.14
N ALA A 54 11.61 -4.00 26.48
CA ALA A 54 13.07 -4.00 26.62
C ALA A 54 13.53 -3.51 28.00
N GLU A 55 12.86 -2.51 28.59
CA GLU A 55 13.15 -2.03 29.94
C GLU A 55 12.83 -3.11 31.00
N VAL A 56 11.67 -3.77 30.88
CA VAL A 56 11.25 -4.88 31.76
C VAL A 56 12.19 -6.07 31.63
N ALA A 57 12.63 -6.42 30.42
CA ALA A 57 13.56 -7.53 30.21
C ALA A 57 14.94 -7.32 30.88
N GLN A 58 15.26 -6.10 31.25
CA GLN A 58 16.54 -5.73 31.86
C GLN A 58 16.46 -5.46 33.37
N THR A 59 15.27 -5.46 34.00
CA THR A 59 15.08 -5.11 35.42
C THR A 59 15.95 -5.93 36.37
N SER A 60 16.16 -7.21 36.08
CA SER A 60 16.96 -8.14 36.90
C SER A 60 18.43 -8.22 36.50
N LYS A 61 18.92 -7.34 35.61
CA LYS A 61 20.28 -7.43 35.06
C LYS A 61 21.22 -6.44 35.75
N ARG A 62 22.42 -6.92 36.11
CA ARG A 62 23.47 -6.11 36.75
C ARG A 62 23.97 -4.97 35.86
N GLN A 63 24.14 -5.23 34.56
CA GLN A 63 24.52 -4.24 33.56
C GLN A 63 23.33 -3.98 32.64
N LYS A 64 22.89 -2.72 32.57
CA LYS A 64 21.83 -2.26 31.68
C LYS A 64 22.42 -1.78 30.35
N VAL A 65 21.74 -2.12 29.27
CA VAL A 65 21.97 -1.62 27.91
C VAL A 65 21.23 -0.30 27.73
N PRO A 66 21.88 0.75 27.20
CA PRO A 66 21.19 1.95 26.77
C PRO A 66 20.16 1.64 25.68
N VAL A 67 18.90 1.98 25.92
CA VAL A 67 17.80 1.88 24.95
C VAL A 67 17.26 3.29 24.70
N THR A 68 17.41 3.79 23.48
CA THR A 68 16.97 5.13 23.09
C THR A 68 15.86 5.05 22.06
N ALA A 69 14.75 5.75 22.30
CA ALA A 69 13.63 5.87 21.38
C ALA A 69 13.57 7.27 20.77
N ILE A 70 13.58 7.37 19.43
CA ILE A 70 13.45 8.66 18.73
C ILE A 70 12.27 8.62 17.76
N HIS A 71 11.29 9.50 17.99
CA HIS A 71 10.09 9.66 17.16
C HIS A 71 9.48 11.05 17.33
N SER A 72 8.51 11.42 16.47
CA SER A 72 7.93 12.77 16.43
C SER A 72 7.38 13.25 17.79
N ASN A 73 6.66 12.42 18.53
CA ASN A 73 6.11 12.85 19.83
C ASN A 73 7.18 13.19 20.90
N ASN A 74 8.44 12.75 20.74
CA ASN A 74 9.51 13.11 21.69
C ASN A 74 10.08 14.51 21.39
N LEU A 75 9.88 15.04 20.18
CA LEU A 75 10.47 16.30 19.73
C LEU A 75 9.48 17.47 19.74
N GLU A 76 8.18 17.19 19.62
CA GLU A 76 7.12 18.22 19.79
C GLU A 76 7.15 18.88 21.17
N VAL A 77 7.69 18.20 22.19
CA VAL A 77 7.79 18.69 23.57
C VAL A 77 9.05 19.54 23.81
N VAL A 78 10.09 19.39 22.99
CA VAL A 78 11.46 19.88 23.31
C VAL A 78 11.87 21.11 22.50
N SER A 79 11.43 21.28 21.25
CA SER A 79 11.49 22.55 20.50
C SER A 79 10.88 22.43 19.10
N SER A 80 10.34 23.52 18.56
CA SER A 80 9.74 23.61 17.22
C SER A 80 10.71 23.47 16.03
N HIS A 81 12.02 23.32 16.28
CA HIS A 81 13.06 23.38 15.24
C HIS A 81 13.91 22.12 15.08
N HIS A 82 13.75 21.09 15.92
CA HIS A 82 14.51 19.84 15.79
C HIS A 82 13.71 18.76 15.05
N SER A 83 14.20 18.35 13.88
CA SER A 83 13.57 17.27 13.10
C SER A 83 13.94 15.89 13.65
N VAL A 84 13.07 14.89 13.45
CA VAL A 84 13.34 13.50 13.82
C VAL A 84 14.63 12.98 13.17
N SER A 85 14.86 13.31 11.89
CA SER A 85 16.07 12.90 11.18
C SER A 85 17.33 13.54 11.77
N ALA A 86 17.27 14.81 12.22
CA ALA A 86 18.39 15.47 12.87
C ALA A 86 18.75 14.82 14.21
N ALA A 87 17.75 14.56 15.06
CA ALA A 87 17.96 13.89 16.35
C ALA A 87 18.54 12.47 16.20
N ILE A 88 18.10 11.71 15.18
CA ILE A 88 18.68 10.40 14.87
C ILE A 88 20.12 10.55 14.41
N THR A 89 20.40 11.50 13.51
CA THR A 89 21.77 11.73 13.00
C THR A 89 22.73 12.11 14.13
N GLU A 90 22.30 12.98 15.04
CA GLU A 90 23.05 13.36 16.24
C GLU A 90 23.33 12.16 17.14
N HIS A 91 22.32 11.34 17.42
CA HIS A 91 22.48 10.11 18.19
C HIS A 91 23.48 9.12 17.54
N LEU A 92 23.38 8.93 16.22
CA LEU A 92 24.28 8.05 15.47
C LEU A 92 25.73 8.56 15.49
N ASN A 93 25.95 9.88 15.40
CA ASN A 93 27.28 10.49 15.50
C ASN A 93 27.88 10.42 16.90
N ALA A 94 27.05 10.58 17.94
CA ALA A 94 27.49 10.52 19.34
C ALA A 94 27.73 9.09 19.85
N ALA A 95 27.41 8.06 19.06
CA ALA A 95 27.45 6.67 19.50
C ALA A 95 28.89 6.18 19.76
N ASN A 96 29.22 5.89 21.02
CA ASN A 96 30.53 5.37 21.40
C ASN A 96 30.78 3.96 20.80
N PRO A 97 31.83 3.76 19.99
CA PRO A 97 32.11 2.46 19.37
C PRO A 97 32.27 1.28 20.32
N LYS A 98 32.72 1.52 21.56
CA LYS A 98 33.03 0.47 22.54
C LYS A 98 31.82 0.02 23.38
N VAL A 99 30.69 0.71 23.28
CA VAL A 99 29.49 0.45 24.09
C VAL A 99 28.37 -0.04 23.17
N GLY A 100 27.77 -1.18 23.52
CA GLY A 100 26.57 -1.65 22.85
C GLY A 100 25.35 -0.82 23.23
N ALA A 101 24.46 -0.59 22.28
CA ALA A 101 23.27 0.25 22.48
C ALA A 101 22.14 -0.19 21.54
N ILE A 102 20.91 0.15 21.91
CA ILE A 102 19.73 -0.08 21.09
C ILE A 102 19.09 1.26 20.75
N LEU A 103 18.90 1.52 19.46
CA LEU A 103 18.13 2.64 18.93
C LEU A 103 16.79 2.11 18.40
N MET A 104 15.67 2.65 18.88
CA MET A 104 14.33 2.32 18.41
C MET A 104 13.74 3.52 17.66
N ILE A 105 13.35 3.29 16.39
CA ILE A 105 12.79 4.34 15.53
C ILE A 105 11.60 3.80 14.71
N THR A 106 10.86 4.72 14.10
CA THR A 106 9.77 4.34 13.18
C THR A 106 10.30 4.06 11.77
N GLU A 107 9.58 3.24 11.00
CA GLU A 107 9.87 2.98 9.58
C GLU A 107 9.91 4.28 8.76
N ALA A 108 8.98 5.19 9.01
CA ALA A 108 8.96 6.49 8.35
C ALA A 108 10.23 7.30 8.66
N ALA A 109 10.70 7.27 9.91
CA ALA A 109 11.95 7.93 10.27
C ALA A 109 13.15 7.26 9.59
N PHE A 110 13.22 5.93 9.57
CA PHE A 110 14.28 5.18 8.91
C PHE A 110 14.41 5.55 7.42
N PHE A 111 13.30 5.60 6.68
CA PHE A 111 13.31 5.96 5.25
C PHE A 111 13.60 7.44 4.97
N ASN A 112 13.44 8.32 5.95
CA ASN A 112 13.67 9.76 5.82
C ASN A 112 15.08 10.20 6.25
N ILE A 113 15.93 9.28 6.68
CA ILE A 113 17.34 9.58 7.00
C ILE A 113 18.12 9.63 5.69
N ALA A 114 18.67 10.80 5.35
CA ALA A 114 19.43 10.99 4.12
C ALA A 114 20.80 10.29 4.14
N HIS A 115 21.43 10.22 5.31
CA HIS A 115 22.74 9.60 5.50
C HIS A 115 22.78 8.87 6.85
N TRP A 116 23.34 7.67 6.86
CA TRP A 116 23.46 6.82 8.03
C TRP A 116 24.92 6.79 8.49
N PRO A 117 25.32 7.61 9.50
CA PRO A 117 26.70 7.64 9.98
C PRO A 117 27.13 6.28 10.53
N ASN A 118 28.32 5.82 10.15
CA ASN A 118 28.93 4.58 10.62
C ASN A 118 27.99 3.37 10.54
N ARG A 119 27.23 3.23 9.45
CA ARG A 119 26.22 2.18 9.24
C ARG A 119 26.71 0.77 9.58
N GLY A 120 27.95 0.45 9.22
CA GLY A 120 28.58 -0.85 9.49
C GLY A 120 28.77 -1.20 10.96
N MET A 121 28.60 -0.24 11.89
CA MET A 121 28.63 -0.51 13.33
C MET A 121 27.30 -1.01 13.89
N TRP A 122 26.23 -0.96 13.09
CA TRP A 122 24.87 -1.25 13.52
C TRP A 122 24.33 -2.50 12.82
N SER A 123 23.63 -3.35 13.57
CA SER A 123 22.70 -4.33 13.02
C SER A 123 21.31 -3.70 12.91
N CYS A 124 20.54 -4.04 11.89
CA CYS A 124 19.21 -3.50 11.64
C CYS A 124 18.13 -4.60 11.75
N ILE A 125 17.10 -4.36 12.56
CA ILE A 125 15.96 -5.26 12.73
C ILE A 125 14.68 -4.51 12.36
N PHE A 126 13.92 -5.02 11.38
CA PHE A 126 12.58 -4.55 11.05
C PHE A 126 11.54 -5.47 11.69
N ASP A 127 10.69 -4.92 12.58
CA ASP A 127 9.70 -5.70 13.34
C ASP A 127 8.51 -6.18 12.51
N GLU A 128 8.34 -5.65 11.30
CA GLU A 128 7.38 -6.09 10.29
C GLU A 128 7.94 -5.80 8.89
N ILE A 129 7.39 -6.47 7.88
CA ILE A 129 7.83 -6.35 6.48
C ILE A 129 7.61 -4.91 5.99
N PRO A 130 8.65 -4.22 5.48
CA PRO A 130 8.51 -2.85 5.01
C PRO A 130 7.51 -2.71 3.86
N ALA A 131 6.86 -1.56 3.75
CA ALA A 131 5.94 -1.29 2.64
C ALA A 131 6.74 -1.11 1.33
N VAL A 132 6.85 -2.17 0.53
CA VAL A 132 7.76 -2.18 -0.64
C VAL A 132 7.23 -1.48 -1.88
N SER A 133 5.92 -1.34 -2.05
CA SER A 133 5.38 -0.72 -3.27
C SER A 133 4.21 0.22 -3.01
N PRO A 134 4.48 1.47 -2.59
CA PRO A 134 3.43 2.46 -2.49
C PRO A 134 2.98 2.92 -3.89
N ALA A 135 1.67 2.89 -4.12
CA ALA A 135 1.02 3.52 -5.27
C ALA A 135 0.57 4.95 -4.91
N HIS A 136 0.83 5.90 -5.81
CA HIS A 136 0.48 7.32 -5.66
C HIS A 136 -0.50 7.69 -6.75
N LEU A 137 -1.76 7.89 -6.37
CA LEU A 137 -2.79 8.41 -7.24
C LEU A 137 -3.00 9.89 -6.92
N LEU A 138 -2.66 10.76 -7.86
CA LEU A 138 -2.85 12.20 -7.74
C LEU A 138 -3.87 12.69 -8.78
N ASN A 139 -4.89 13.39 -8.31
CA ASN A 139 -5.89 14.04 -9.14
C ASN A 139 -5.75 15.57 -9.02
N ILE A 140 -4.75 16.12 -9.71
CA ILE A 140 -4.38 17.54 -9.67
C ILE A 140 -4.20 18.10 -11.08
N PRO A 141 -5.20 17.98 -11.97
CA PRO A 141 -5.05 18.32 -13.39
C PRO A 141 -4.58 19.76 -13.63
N ASP A 142 -4.99 20.70 -12.77
CA ASP A 142 -4.64 22.12 -12.90
C ASP A 142 -3.26 22.47 -12.32
N ASN A 143 -2.72 21.62 -11.43
CA ASN A 143 -1.44 21.83 -10.73
C ASN A 143 -0.38 20.79 -11.15
N LEU A 144 -0.60 20.09 -12.25
CA LEU A 144 0.23 18.96 -12.64
C LEU A 144 1.67 19.37 -12.99
N GLN A 145 1.82 20.54 -13.58
CA GLN A 145 3.10 21.13 -14.00
C GLN A 145 4.07 21.26 -12.81
N LEU A 146 3.54 21.46 -11.59
CA LEU A 146 4.34 21.46 -10.37
C LEU A 146 5.15 20.17 -10.20
N LEU A 147 4.66 19.02 -10.70
CA LEU A 147 5.46 17.81 -10.76
C LEU A 147 6.13 17.64 -12.12
N THR A 148 5.36 17.62 -13.21
CA THR A 148 5.85 17.11 -14.50
C THR A 148 7.00 17.90 -15.09
N ASP A 149 7.11 19.20 -14.78
CA ASP A 149 8.19 20.05 -15.29
C ASP A 149 9.56 19.73 -14.67
N HIS A 150 9.55 18.95 -13.59
CA HIS A 150 10.74 18.52 -12.86
C HIS A 150 11.08 17.04 -13.09
N LEU A 151 10.36 16.37 -13.99
CA LEU A 151 10.47 14.94 -14.24
C LEU A 151 10.91 14.65 -15.68
N LYS A 152 11.64 13.55 -15.84
CA LYS A 152 11.91 12.92 -17.13
C LYS A 152 11.54 11.45 -17.05
N LEU A 153 11.07 10.91 -18.17
CA LEU A 153 10.83 9.48 -18.29
C LEU A 153 12.08 8.78 -18.83
N GLY A 154 12.44 7.66 -18.21
CA GLY A 154 13.35 6.69 -18.79
C GLY A 154 12.73 5.97 -19.99
N PRO A 155 13.51 5.10 -20.67
CA PRO A 155 13.03 4.33 -21.81
C PRO A 155 11.74 3.59 -21.47
N ASN A 156 10.77 3.62 -22.39
CA ASN A 156 9.56 2.83 -22.28
C ASN A 156 9.89 1.35 -22.46
N LYS A 157 9.62 0.55 -21.44
CA LYS A 157 9.71 -0.91 -21.44
C LYS A 157 8.30 -1.45 -21.23
N GLU A 158 7.78 -2.13 -22.24
CA GLU A 158 6.47 -2.81 -22.20
C GLU A 158 5.29 -1.94 -21.71
N GLY A 159 5.34 -0.64 -21.97
CA GLY A 159 4.29 0.31 -21.61
C GLY A 159 4.48 1.02 -20.27
N TYR A 160 5.57 0.76 -19.57
CA TYR A 160 5.98 1.45 -18.36
C TYR A 160 7.31 2.20 -18.56
N SER A 161 7.43 3.36 -17.92
CA SER A 161 8.66 4.14 -17.89
C SER A 161 9.05 4.42 -16.44
N GLN A 162 10.34 4.33 -16.14
CA GLN A 162 10.88 4.85 -14.89
C GLN A 162 10.76 6.37 -14.88
N VAL A 163 10.36 6.94 -13.75
CA VAL A 163 10.24 8.38 -13.50
C VAL A 163 11.50 8.82 -12.76
N LEU A 164 12.20 9.80 -13.32
CA LEU A 164 13.42 10.36 -12.76
C LEU A 164 13.28 11.87 -12.59
N ALA A 165 13.91 12.43 -11.58
CA ALA A 165 14.06 13.88 -11.49
C ALA A 165 14.97 14.41 -12.62
N THR A 166 14.64 15.57 -13.17
CA THR A 166 15.59 16.34 -14.00
C THR A 166 16.69 16.90 -13.10
N LYS A 167 17.83 17.28 -13.70
CA LYS A 167 18.97 17.81 -12.94
C LYS A 167 18.58 19.12 -12.24
N GLU A 168 17.82 19.96 -12.95
CA GLU A 168 17.31 21.24 -12.49
C GLU A 168 16.12 21.07 -11.53
N GLY A 169 15.26 20.09 -11.79
CA GLY A 169 14.05 19.83 -11.00
C GLY A 169 14.28 19.21 -9.63
N LYS A 170 15.45 18.59 -9.39
CA LYS A 170 15.76 17.91 -8.12
C LYS A 170 15.66 18.84 -6.91
N ALA A 171 16.13 20.08 -7.03
CA ALA A 171 16.06 21.05 -5.93
C ALA A 171 14.62 21.43 -5.58
N THR A 172 13.75 21.58 -6.59
CA THR A 172 12.34 21.90 -6.38
C THR A 172 11.58 20.72 -5.79
N LEU A 173 11.82 19.50 -6.30
CA LEU A 173 11.24 18.28 -5.73
C LEU A 173 11.68 18.06 -4.27
N LEU A 174 12.92 18.42 -3.91
CA LEU A 174 13.38 18.41 -2.52
C LEU A 174 12.55 19.37 -1.64
N LYS A 175 12.26 20.59 -2.12
CA LYS A 175 11.39 21.53 -1.41
C LYS A 175 9.99 20.97 -1.18
N TYR A 176 9.40 20.29 -2.16
CA TYR A 176 8.10 19.61 -1.98
C TYR A 176 8.18 18.46 -0.99
N ALA A 177 9.26 17.66 -1.07
CA ALA A 177 9.51 16.54 -0.19
C ALA A 177 9.66 16.97 1.28
N GLU A 178 10.37 18.06 1.54
CA GLU A 178 10.57 18.58 2.91
C GLU A 178 9.38 19.39 3.41
N ASN A 179 8.73 20.13 2.50
CA ASN A 179 7.64 21.07 2.77
C ASN A 179 7.87 21.94 4.03
N PRO A 180 8.98 22.70 4.09
CA PRO A 180 9.38 23.42 5.30
C PRO A 180 8.37 24.51 5.70
N THR A 181 7.68 25.10 4.72
CA THR A 181 6.66 26.14 4.94
C THR A 181 5.29 25.58 5.29
N ARG A 182 5.12 24.24 5.32
CA ARG A 182 3.84 23.55 5.57
C ARG A 182 2.74 23.98 4.58
N ASP A 183 3.11 24.23 3.34
CA ASP A 183 2.19 24.58 2.27
C ASP A 183 1.28 23.38 1.93
N GLU A 184 -0.02 23.62 1.75
CA GLU A 184 -1.02 22.57 1.55
C GLU A 184 -0.87 21.87 0.19
N ILE A 185 -0.49 22.61 -0.85
CA ILE A 185 -0.24 22.04 -2.18
C ILE A 185 0.98 21.14 -2.12
N ASN A 186 2.08 21.64 -1.54
CA ASN A 186 3.29 20.85 -1.33
C ASN A 186 3.02 19.62 -0.47
N ALA A 187 2.13 19.69 0.52
CA ALA A 187 1.77 18.54 1.35
C ALA A 187 1.18 17.39 0.53
N VAL A 188 0.37 17.70 -0.50
CA VAL A 188 -0.16 16.70 -1.44
C VAL A 188 0.95 16.05 -2.26
N LEU A 189 1.94 16.83 -2.72
CA LEU A 189 3.04 16.36 -3.57
C LEU A 189 4.15 15.64 -2.78
N SER A 190 4.28 15.97 -1.50
CA SER A 190 5.45 15.68 -0.67
C SER A 190 5.85 14.20 -0.65
N LYS A 191 4.86 13.31 -0.49
CA LYS A 191 5.11 11.86 -0.42
C LYS A 191 5.66 11.30 -1.72
N LEU A 192 5.11 11.72 -2.86
CA LEU A 192 5.58 11.27 -4.17
C LEU A 192 6.95 11.88 -4.49
N ALA A 193 7.13 13.18 -4.23
CA ALA A 193 8.40 13.86 -4.43
C ALA A 193 9.54 13.17 -3.65
N ARG A 194 9.33 12.79 -2.38
CA ARG A 194 10.29 12.01 -1.59
C ARG A 194 10.71 10.72 -2.27
N HIS A 195 9.76 9.94 -2.80
CA HIS A 195 10.11 8.68 -3.46
C HIS A 195 10.80 8.88 -4.81
N ILE A 196 10.48 9.95 -5.55
CA ILE A 196 11.15 10.26 -6.82
C ILE A 196 12.60 10.66 -6.61
N ILE A 197 12.90 11.45 -5.57
CA ILE A 197 14.27 11.93 -5.31
C ILE A 197 15.10 10.96 -4.45
N SER A 198 14.45 9.98 -3.81
CA SER A 198 15.13 9.02 -2.93
C SER A 198 15.99 8.04 -3.75
N PRO A 199 17.24 7.78 -3.34
CA PRO A 199 18.07 6.74 -3.96
C PRO A 199 17.60 5.31 -3.62
N HIS A 200 16.58 5.18 -2.77
CA HIS A 200 16.07 3.90 -2.28
C HIS A 200 14.73 3.52 -2.89
N PHE A 201 14.18 4.37 -3.75
CA PHE A 201 12.93 4.09 -4.46
C PHE A 201 13.14 4.23 -5.96
N GLU A 202 12.65 3.24 -6.70
CA GLU A 202 12.45 3.39 -8.14
C GLU A 202 10.97 3.68 -8.38
N THR A 203 10.68 4.80 -9.03
CA THR A 203 9.29 5.18 -9.33
C THR A 203 8.99 4.94 -10.81
N TYR A 204 7.82 4.36 -11.09
CA TYR A 204 7.38 3.99 -12.43
C TYR A 204 6.01 4.58 -12.73
N VAL A 205 5.75 4.80 -14.02
CA VAL A 205 4.44 5.23 -14.52
C VAL A 205 4.10 4.49 -15.80
N LYS A 206 2.81 4.30 -16.07
CA LYS A 206 2.35 3.83 -17.38
C LYS A 206 2.57 4.92 -18.42
N THR A 207 3.47 4.72 -19.39
CA THR A 207 3.97 5.75 -20.30
C THR A 207 2.83 6.49 -21.02
N LYS A 208 1.91 5.74 -21.65
CA LYS A 208 0.76 6.33 -22.37
C LYS A 208 -0.24 7.05 -21.47
N ALA A 209 -0.29 6.71 -20.18
CA ALA A 209 -1.12 7.44 -19.23
C ALA A 209 -0.45 8.79 -18.90
N TYR A 210 0.84 8.77 -18.57
CA TYR A 210 1.62 9.99 -18.31
C TYR A 210 1.59 10.97 -19.49
N GLU A 211 1.88 10.51 -20.71
CA GLU A 211 1.87 11.35 -21.92
C GLU A 211 0.52 12.01 -22.16
N ARG A 212 -0.58 11.30 -21.87
CA ARG A 212 -1.93 11.83 -21.98
C ARG A 212 -2.17 12.95 -20.99
N VAL A 213 -1.77 12.76 -19.73
CA VAL A 213 -1.93 13.80 -18.72
C VAL A 213 -1.03 15.00 -19.04
N TYR A 214 0.23 14.76 -19.42
CA TYR A 214 1.19 15.80 -19.77
C TYR A 214 0.75 16.66 -20.97
N SER A 215 0.14 16.04 -21.99
CA SER A 215 -0.39 16.75 -23.16
C SER A 215 -1.75 17.43 -22.93
N GLY A 216 -2.31 17.35 -21.72
CA GLY A 216 -3.65 17.89 -21.42
C GLY A 216 -4.79 17.17 -22.14
N ASN A 217 -4.52 16.03 -22.76
CA ASN A 217 -5.49 15.31 -23.59
C ASN A 217 -6.41 14.43 -22.73
N GLY A 218 -7.71 14.41 -23.05
CA GLY A 218 -8.70 13.56 -22.38
C GLY A 218 -9.62 14.29 -21.40
N GLU A 219 -10.71 13.62 -21.03
CA GLU A 219 -11.73 14.17 -20.10
C GLU A 219 -11.12 14.48 -18.72
N PRO A 220 -11.68 15.45 -17.96
CA PRO A 220 -11.14 15.87 -16.66
C PRO A 220 -10.84 14.71 -15.69
N GLY A 221 -11.67 13.66 -15.65
CA GLY A 221 -11.45 12.46 -14.82
C GLY A 221 -10.35 11.51 -15.32
N ALA A 222 -9.87 11.68 -16.56
CA ALA A 222 -8.81 10.87 -17.17
C ALA A 222 -7.41 11.49 -17.01
N ARG A 223 -7.30 12.65 -16.37
CA ARG A 223 -6.05 13.39 -16.12
C ARG A 223 -5.41 13.08 -14.76
N GLN A 224 -5.60 11.85 -14.28
CA GLN A 224 -5.00 11.37 -13.03
C GLN A 224 -3.62 10.80 -13.29
N ILE A 225 -2.63 11.19 -12.48
CA ILE A 225 -1.33 10.53 -12.47
C ILE A 225 -1.38 9.38 -11.47
N ASN A 226 -0.97 8.20 -11.93
CA ASN A 226 -0.78 7.03 -11.09
C ASN A 226 0.66 6.55 -11.22
N MET A 227 1.45 6.75 -10.16
CA MET A 227 2.85 6.33 -10.09
C MET A 227 3.03 5.21 -9.06
N PHE A 228 3.90 4.27 -9.37
CA PHE A 228 4.21 3.11 -8.53
C PHE A 228 5.66 3.19 -8.11
N SER A 229 5.93 3.37 -6.82
CA SER A 229 7.31 3.30 -6.33
C SER A 229 7.63 1.89 -5.86
N LEU A 230 8.90 1.49 -5.95
CA LEU A 230 9.43 0.23 -5.49
C LEU A 230 10.63 0.48 -4.58
N LEU A 231 10.55 0.02 -3.33
CA LEU A 231 11.64 0.09 -2.36
C LEU A 231 12.75 -0.86 -2.78
N GLN A 232 13.96 -0.31 -2.86
CA GLN A 232 15.17 -1.02 -3.25
C GLN A 232 15.96 -1.49 -2.02
N PRO A 233 16.70 -2.61 -2.13
CA PRO A 233 17.60 -3.08 -1.08
C PRO A 233 18.68 -2.06 -0.66
N SER A 234 18.97 -1.08 -1.53
CA SER A 234 19.89 0.02 -1.24
C SER A 234 19.50 0.83 0.00
N VAL A 235 18.25 0.73 0.47
CA VAL A 235 17.80 1.32 1.74
C VAL A 235 18.65 0.85 2.93
N PHE A 236 19.18 -0.37 2.85
CA PHE A 236 20.08 -0.94 3.85
C PHE A 236 21.57 -0.65 3.59
N GLY A 237 21.88 0.18 2.60
CA GLY A 237 23.22 0.61 2.23
C GLY A 237 23.53 0.23 0.79
N SER A 238 24.31 1.05 0.09
CA SER A 238 24.70 0.80 -1.31
C SER A 238 25.60 -0.42 -1.44
N GLY A 239 26.31 -0.82 -0.39
CA GLY A 239 27.34 -1.86 -0.41
C GLY A 239 28.63 -1.40 -1.09
N GLU A 240 28.71 -0.12 -1.45
CA GLU A 240 29.93 0.46 -1.99
C GLU A 240 30.98 0.56 -0.89
N THR A 241 32.19 0.10 -1.20
CA THR A 241 33.36 0.29 -0.34
C THR A 241 34.07 1.58 -0.72
N ARG A 242 34.35 2.41 0.29
CA ARG A 242 35.14 3.63 0.16
C ARG A 242 36.48 3.44 0.87
N VAL A 243 37.55 3.87 0.22
CA VAL A 243 38.89 3.95 0.81
C VAL A 243 39.05 5.35 1.39
N TYR A 244 39.53 5.45 2.62
CA TYR A 244 39.85 6.73 3.26
C TYR A 244 41.24 6.67 3.88
N GLN A 245 41.91 7.81 3.96
CA GLN A 245 43.24 7.88 4.55
C GLN A 245 43.12 8.11 6.05
N GLU A 246 43.56 7.14 6.86
CA GLU A 246 43.55 7.25 8.33
C GLU A 246 44.68 8.13 8.84
N ARG A 247 45.85 8.00 8.22
CA ARG A 247 47.06 8.78 8.48
C ARG A 247 47.97 8.73 7.27
N ALA A 248 49.02 9.55 7.25
CA ALA A 248 50.03 9.51 6.20
C ALA A 248 50.53 8.06 6.00
N GLY A 249 50.29 7.50 4.81
CA GLY A 249 50.69 6.14 4.45
C GLY A 249 49.78 4.98 4.91
N ALA A 250 48.64 5.23 5.57
CA ALA A 250 47.69 4.18 5.95
C ALA A 250 46.27 4.49 5.45
N ASN A 251 45.72 3.57 4.65
CA ASN A 251 44.36 3.65 4.13
C ASN A 251 43.46 2.67 4.89
N GLY A 252 42.34 3.18 5.40
CA GLY A 252 41.22 2.37 5.88
C GLY A 252 40.21 2.13 4.75
N THR A 253 39.35 1.12 4.93
CA THR A 253 38.20 0.88 4.06
C THR A 253 36.93 0.82 4.88
N THR A 254 35.85 1.38 4.36
CA THR A 254 34.52 1.30 4.97
C THR A 254 33.50 0.94 3.91
N THR A 255 32.53 0.11 4.25
CA THR A 255 31.47 -0.34 3.35
C THR A 255 30.14 0.24 3.82
N ASP A 256 29.38 0.84 2.90
CA ASP A 256 28.03 1.35 3.21
C ASP A 256 27.04 0.18 3.28
N ALA A 257 27.05 -0.54 4.40
CA ALA A 257 26.14 -1.61 4.73
C ALA A 257 25.92 -1.68 6.25
N PHE A 258 24.79 -2.21 6.69
CA PHE A 258 24.63 -2.65 8.08
C PHE A 258 25.50 -3.89 8.35
N ALA A 259 25.91 -4.08 9.60
CA ALA A 259 26.60 -5.30 10.03
C ALA A 259 25.74 -6.55 9.80
N GLU A 260 24.43 -6.40 9.97
CA GLU A 260 23.42 -7.44 9.80
C GLU A 260 22.07 -6.80 9.50
N ILE A 261 21.24 -7.45 8.68
CA ILE A 261 19.88 -7.01 8.37
C ILE A 261 18.92 -8.16 8.66
N ILE A 262 17.93 -7.91 9.50
CA ILE A 262 16.92 -8.89 9.91
C ILE A 262 15.53 -8.32 9.58
N LEU A 263 14.80 -8.98 8.68
CA LEU A 263 13.42 -8.65 8.34
C LEU A 263 12.46 -9.63 9.01
N MET A 264 11.58 -9.13 9.87
CA MET A 264 10.56 -9.96 10.51
C MET A 264 9.21 -9.78 9.83
N GLY A 265 8.44 -10.86 9.77
CA GLY A 265 7.11 -10.81 9.19
C GLY A 265 6.30 -12.07 9.49
N ALA A 266 4.99 -11.97 9.29
CA ALA A 266 4.16 -13.16 9.15
C ALA A 266 3.96 -13.45 7.66
N ALA A 267 4.25 -14.69 7.26
CA ALA A 267 4.20 -15.15 5.87
C ALA A 267 5.10 -14.30 4.95
N PHE A 268 6.35 -14.09 5.36
CA PHE A 268 7.35 -13.32 4.62
C PHE A 268 7.48 -13.79 3.17
N GLN A 269 7.54 -15.10 2.95
CA GLN A 269 7.67 -15.67 1.60
C GLN A 269 6.48 -15.32 0.69
N ASN A 270 5.29 -15.15 1.28
CA ASN A 270 4.07 -14.78 0.55
C ASN A 270 3.81 -13.27 0.54
N SER A 271 4.71 -12.48 1.13
CA SER A 271 4.60 -11.03 1.14
C SER A 271 5.07 -10.44 -0.19
N LEU A 272 4.62 -9.23 -0.50
CA LEU A 272 5.05 -8.55 -1.72
C LEU A 272 6.58 -8.34 -1.76
N LEU A 273 7.23 -8.15 -0.61
CA LEU A 273 8.70 -8.07 -0.55
C LEU A 273 9.32 -9.41 -0.91
N GLY A 274 8.84 -10.49 -0.30
CA GLY A 274 9.29 -11.86 -0.56
C GLY A 274 9.06 -12.29 -2.00
N LEU A 275 8.07 -11.72 -2.70
CA LEU A 275 7.84 -11.96 -4.12
C LEU A 275 8.75 -11.12 -5.03
N ILE A 276 9.10 -9.89 -4.66
CA ILE A 276 9.87 -8.99 -5.54
C ILE A 276 11.38 -9.12 -5.34
N TRP A 277 11.84 -9.10 -4.09
CA TRP A 277 13.27 -8.94 -3.78
C TRP A 277 14.16 -10.14 -4.17
N PRO A 278 13.68 -11.39 -4.22
CA PRO A 278 14.48 -12.47 -4.79
C PRO A 278 14.86 -12.25 -6.26
N HIS A 279 14.10 -11.45 -7.01
CA HIS A 279 14.45 -11.07 -8.38
C HIS A 279 15.47 -9.92 -8.48
N LEU A 280 15.96 -9.41 -7.35
CA LEU A 280 16.96 -8.34 -7.25
C LEU A 280 18.35 -8.85 -6.81
N ASP A 281 18.66 -10.12 -7.10
CA ASP A 281 19.92 -10.79 -6.75
C ASP A 281 20.27 -10.73 -5.25
N LEU A 282 19.26 -10.87 -4.38
CA LEU A 282 19.44 -10.93 -2.93
C LEU A 282 19.40 -12.37 -2.42
N LYS A 283 20.29 -12.68 -1.47
CA LYS A 283 20.20 -13.93 -0.70
C LYS A 283 19.38 -13.67 0.56
N ILE A 284 18.27 -14.38 0.72
CA ILE A 284 17.45 -14.31 1.94
C ILE A 284 17.59 -15.62 2.71
N GLU A 285 18.00 -15.54 3.97
CA GLU A 285 18.21 -16.70 4.83
C GLU A 285 17.39 -16.60 6.12
N PRO A 286 17.00 -17.71 6.75
CA PRO A 286 16.42 -17.68 8.08
C PRO A 286 17.40 -17.12 9.12
N HIS A 287 16.89 -16.37 10.11
CA HIS A 287 17.67 -15.95 11.27
C HIS A 287 17.46 -16.93 12.44
N ASN A 288 18.44 -17.80 12.69
CA ASN A 288 18.28 -18.92 13.64
C ASN A 288 18.06 -18.45 15.09
N ASP A 289 18.88 -17.54 15.62
CA ASP A 289 18.80 -17.14 17.04
C ASP A 289 17.43 -16.57 17.45
N ILE A 290 16.77 -15.86 16.54
CA ILE A 290 15.43 -15.33 16.78
C ILE A 290 14.38 -16.41 16.47
N GLY A 291 14.59 -17.17 15.39
CA GLY A 291 13.70 -18.23 14.93
C GLY A 291 13.52 -19.35 15.95
N GLU A 292 14.59 -19.84 16.56
CA GLU A 292 14.56 -20.93 17.55
C GLU A 292 13.87 -20.53 18.85
N GLY A 293 13.87 -19.24 19.19
CA GLY A 293 13.18 -18.72 20.36
C GLY A 293 11.66 -18.57 20.18
N LEU A 294 11.11 -18.81 18.99
CA LEU A 294 9.69 -18.61 18.74
C LEU A 294 8.83 -19.63 19.50
N ARG A 295 7.63 -19.20 19.90
CA ARG A 295 6.68 -20.07 20.60
C ARG A 295 6.13 -21.19 19.71
N TYR A 296 5.97 -20.88 18.43
CA TYR A 296 5.45 -21.80 17.41
C TYR A 296 5.78 -21.27 16.01
N HIS A 297 5.90 -22.20 15.05
CA HIS A 297 6.17 -21.90 13.64
C HIS A 297 4.94 -22.06 12.73
N ARG A 298 3.86 -22.66 13.25
CA ARG A 298 2.56 -22.82 12.58
C ARG A 298 1.45 -22.63 13.61
N HIS A 299 0.27 -22.21 13.18
CA HIS A 299 -0.87 -22.10 14.08
C HIS A 299 -1.35 -23.50 14.49
N ASP A 300 -1.56 -23.69 15.78
CA ASP A 300 -2.20 -24.84 16.39
C ASP A 300 -3.64 -24.53 16.86
N CYS A 301 -4.05 -23.26 16.75
CA CYS A 301 -5.33 -22.76 17.24
C CYS A 301 -6.48 -22.82 16.23
N GLY A 302 -6.30 -23.47 15.07
CA GLY A 302 -7.32 -23.45 14.01
C GLY A 302 -8.63 -24.13 14.39
N SER A 303 -8.62 -25.13 15.29
CA SER A 303 -9.84 -25.73 15.84
C SER A 303 -10.71 -24.75 16.64
N ARG A 304 -10.13 -23.64 17.12
CA ARG A 304 -10.87 -22.56 17.79
C ARG A 304 -11.50 -21.59 16.80
N LEU A 305 -11.10 -21.59 15.53
CA LEU A 305 -11.50 -20.60 14.54
C LEU A 305 -12.68 -21.09 13.69
N GLN A 306 -13.82 -20.41 13.80
CA GLN A 306 -14.97 -20.60 12.93
C GLN A 306 -15.06 -19.45 11.92
N ILE A 307 -15.00 -19.79 10.63
CA ILE A 307 -15.06 -18.81 9.55
C ILE A 307 -16.39 -18.93 8.83
N GLN A 308 -17.08 -17.81 8.71
CA GLN A 308 -18.32 -17.67 7.97
C GLN A 308 -18.13 -16.67 6.83
N TYR A 309 -18.73 -16.94 5.67
CA TYR A 309 -18.70 -16.01 4.54
C TYR A 309 -20.07 -15.87 3.88
N LEU A 310 -20.28 -14.75 3.19
CA LEU A 310 -21.57 -14.43 2.57
C LEU A 310 -21.58 -14.74 1.07
N PHE A 311 -20.60 -14.21 0.34
CA PHE A 311 -20.60 -14.14 -1.12
C PHE A 311 -19.63 -15.17 -1.75
N GLU A 312 -20.00 -15.77 -2.87
CA GLU A 312 -19.11 -16.49 -3.78
C GLU A 312 -18.32 -15.51 -4.65
N THR A 313 -18.90 -14.35 -4.97
CA THR A 313 -18.24 -13.30 -5.75
C THR A 313 -17.20 -12.55 -4.92
N ASP A 314 -15.99 -12.38 -5.46
CA ASP A 314 -14.88 -11.64 -4.84
C ASP A 314 -15.32 -10.23 -4.35
N TRP A 315 -15.01 -9.93 -3.09
CA TRP A 315 -15.40 -8.68 -2.46
C TRP A 315 -14.60 -7.50 -3.03
N SER A 316 -15.30 -6.50 -3.56
CA SER A 316 -14.66 -5.29 -4.07
C SER A 316 -15.52 -4.07 -3.77
N LYS A 317 -14.93 -2.87 -3.84
CA LYS A 317 -15.70 -1.62 -3.68
C LYS A 317 -16.84 -1.50 -4.70
N SER A 318 -16.66 -2.06 -5.89
CA SER A 318 -17.72 -2.08 -6.93
C SER A 318 -18.81 -3.09 -6.58
N PHE A 319 -18.45 -4.32 -6.21
CA PHE A 319 -19.42 -5.36 -5.85
C PHE A 319 -20.19 -5.00 -4.57
N ARG A 320 -19.52 -4.38 -3.59
CA ARG A 320 -20.12 -3.84 -2.36
C ARG A 320 -21.29 -2.89 -2.62
N ARG A 321 -21.27 -2.13 -3.73
CA ARG A 321 -22.31 -1.15 -4.08
C ARG A 321 -23.49 -1.75 -4.86
N LYS A 322 -23.44 -3.04 -5.20
CA LYS A 322 -24.52 -3.73 -5.90
C LYS A 322 -25.56 -4.25 -4.90
N SER A 323 -26.73 -4.59 -5.41
CA SER A 323 -27.80 -5.21 -4.61
C SER A 323 -27.95 -6.68 -4.94
N SER A 324 -27.80 -7.55 -3.94
CA SER A 324 -28.11 -8.98 -4.03
C SER A 324 -29.45 -9.25 -3.36
N THR A 325 -30.05 -10.40 -3.64
CA THR A 325 -31.35 -10.77 -3.10
C THR A 325 -31.18 -11.86 -2.04
N CYS A 326 -31.65 -11.56 -0.82
CA CYS A 326 -31.77 -12.52 0.26
C CYS A 326 -33.23 -12.51 0.73
N ASN A 327 -33.86 -13.68 0.87
CA ASN A 327 -35.27 -13.80 1.29
C ASN A 327 -36.25 -12.94 0.46
N ALA A 328 -36.08 -12.94 -0.87
CA ALA A 328 -36.92 -12.22 -1.85
C ALA A 328 -36.89 -10.67 -1.81
N ALA A 329 -36.04 -10.04 -0.99
CA ALA A 329 -35.83 -8.59 -1.01
C ALA A 329 -34.43 -8.23 -1.58
N PRO A 330 -34.32 -7.29 -2.53
CA PRO A 330 -33.04 -6.76 -2.95
C PRO A 330 -32.47 -5.86 -1.84
N GLN A 331 -31.21 -6.09 -1.46
CA GLN A 331 -30.52 -5.31 -0.46
C GLN A 331 -29.09 -5.02 -0.91
N ASN A 332 -28.57 -3.84 -0.57
CA ASN A 332 -27.20 -3.47 -0.83
C ASN A 332 -26.23 -4.48 -0.19
N ASN A 333 -25.18 -4.86 -0.90
CA ASN A 333 -24.24 -5.87 -0.44
C ASN A 333 -23.46 -5.46 0.82
N LEU A 334 -23.19 -4.16 1.01
CA LEU A 334 -22.62 -3.67 2.28
C LEU A 334 -23.59 -3.87 3.43
N ASP A 335 -24.85 -3.47 3.26
CA ASP A 335 -25.87 -3.60 4.30
C ASP A 335 -26.09 -5.08 4.66
N LEU A 336 -26.15 -5.97 3.66
CA LEU A 336 -26.26 -7.42 3.89
C LEU A 336 -25.11 -7.95 4.77
N LEU A 337 -23.88 -7.46 4.53
CA LEU A 337 -22.70 -7.84 5.30
C LEU A 337 -22.72 -7.25 6.71
N VAL A 338 -23.10 -5.97 6.84
CA VAL A 338 -23.25 -5.30 8.13
C VAL A 338 -24.30 -6.02 8.98
N ASP A 339 -25.47 -6.31 8.42
CA ASP A 339 -26.55 -7.01 9.11
C ASP A 339 -26.14 -8.43 9.51
N ALA A 340 -25.41 -9.13 8.64
CA ALA A 340 -24.88 -10.46 8.96
C ALA A 340 -23.89 -10.42 10.13
N VAL A 341 -22.98 -9.44 10.15
CA VAL A 341 -22.03 -9.24 11.25
C VAL A 341 -22.79 -8.92 12.55
N ALA A 342 -23.68 -7.92 12.53
CA ALA A 342 -24.45 -7.50 13.70
C ALA A 342 -25.31 -8.64 14.26
N LYS A 343 -25.96 -9.43 13.39
CA LYS A 343 -26.76 -10.58 13.79
C LYS A 343 -25.92 -11.71 14.36
N THR A 344 -24.74 -11.97 13.79
CA THR A 344 -23.87 -13.08 14.23
C THR A 344 -23.30 -12.82 15.63
N PHE A 345 -23.00 -11.56 15.93
CA PHE A 345 -22.36 -11.14 17.18
C PHE A 345 -23.32 -10.42 18.13
N GLN A 346 -24.63 -10.62 17.96
CA GLN A 346 -25.63 -9.93 18.76
C GLN A 346 -25.42 -10.18 20.26
N GLY A 347 -25.21 -9.10 21.02
CA GLY A 347 -24.98 -9.16 22.47
C GLY A 347 -23.55 -9.52 22.88
N GLU A 348 -22.61 -9.59 21.94
CA GLU A 348 -21.20 -9.87 22.20
C GLU A 348 -20.29 -8.80 21.57
N ASP A 349 -19.16 -8.53 22.22
CA ASP A 349 -18.16 -7.64 21.65
C ASP A 349 -17.51 -8.27 20.41
N PHE A 350 -17.25 -7.43 19.40
CA PHE A 350 -16.51 -7.82 18.21
C PHE A 350 -15.64 -6.69 17.69
N VAL A 351 -14.56 -7.05 17.00
CA VAL A 351 -13.77 -6.07 16.26
C VAL A 351 -14.20 -6.04 14.79
N TYR A 352 -14.09 -4.89 14.12
CA TYR A 352 -14.37 -4.83 12.70
C TYR A 352 -13.36 -4.02 11.89
N LEU A 353 -13.09 -4.47 10.66
CA LEU A 353 -12.23 -3.78 9.71
C LEU A 353 -13.04 -3.29 8.52
N VAL A 354 -13.01 -1.99 8.24
CA VAL A 354 -13.84 -1.34 7.20
C VAL A 354 -13.02 -0.31 6.42
N ASN A 355 -13.35 -0.09 5.15
CA ASN A 355 -12.71 0.98 4.39
C ASN A 355 -13.12 2.37 4.91
N LYS A 356 -12.20 3.35 4.85
CA LYS A 356 -12.47 4.74 5.26
C LYS A 356 -13.74 5.35 4.64
N ASP A 357 -14.01 5.07 3.37
CA ASP A 357 -15.13 5.68 2.63
C ASP A 357 -16.54 5.25 3.09
N VAL A 358 -16.65 4.22 3.94
CA VAL A 358 -17.91 3.75 4.51
C VAL A 358 -17.80 3.50 6.02
N ALA A 359 -16.78 4.10 6.65
CA ALA A 359 -16.47 3.78 8.03
C ALA A 359 -17.48 4.37 9.02
N ASP A 360 -18.03 5.55 8.71
CA ASP A 360 -19.03 6.21 9.56
C ASP A 360 -20.39 5.50 9.44
N GLU A 361 -20.77 5.08 8.23
CA GLU A 361 -21.96 4.25 7.99
C GLU A 361 -21.91 2.93 8.78
N ALA A 362 -20.75 2.24 8.78
CA ALA A 362 -20.58 1.03 9.58
C ALA A 362 -20.58 1.32 11.10
N ALA A 363 -19.96 2.42 11.55
CA ALA A 363 -19.96 2.80 12.96
C ALA A 363 -21.37 3.06 13.48
N LEU A 364 -22.19 3.80 12.73
CA LEU A 364 -23.60 4.05 13.08
C LEU A 364 -24.38 2.75 13.34
N LYS A 365 -24.03 1.65 12.66
CA LYS A 365 -24.67 0.33 12.80
C LYS A 365 -24.07 -0.53 13.90
N PHE A 366 -22.82 -0.30 14.28
CA PHE A 366 -22.08 -1.17 15.19
C PHE A 366 -21.86 -0.60 16.60
N ASP A 367 -21.89 0.73 16.76
CA ASP A 367 -21.62 1.40 18.03
C ASP A 367 -22.60 1.00 19.15
N HIS A 368 -23.83 0.62 18.79
CA HIS A 368 -24.87 0.20 19.73
C HIS A 368 -24.98 -1.32 19.92
N VAL A 369 -24.10 -2.11 19.28
CA VAL A 369 -24.10 -3.58 19.35
C VAL A 369 -22.74 -4.17 19.72
N GLY A 370 -21.85 -3.39 20.34
CA GLY A 370 -20.56 -3.88 20.85
C GLY A 370 -19.43 -3.94 19.81
N GLY A 371 -19.58 -3.27 18.66
CA GLY A 371 -18.56 -3.26 17.62
C GLY A 371 -17.44 -2.27 17.89
N GLN A 372 -16.19 -2.73 17.83
CA GLN A 372 -15.00 -1.91 17.97
C GLN A 372 -14.21 -1.84 16.65
N LYS A 373 -14.08 -0.64 16.09
CA LYS A 373 -13.35 -0.44 14.84
C LYS A 373 -11.86 -0.67 15.03
N LEU A 374 -11.28 -1.56 14.21
CA LEU A 374 -9.84 -1.67 14.08
C LEU A 374 -9.28 -0.49 13.29
N PRO A 375 -8.07 0.00 13.63
CA PRO A 375 -7.38 0.93 12.76
C PRO A 375 -7.09 0.25 11.41
N ASN A 376 -7.04 1.04 10.33
CA ASN A 376 -6.78 0.54 8.97
C ASN A 376 -5.45 -0.24 8.83
N ALA A 377 -4.56 -0.10 9.81
CA ALA A 377 -3.25 -0.72 9.88
C ALA A 377 -3.06 -1.30 11.30
N PRO A 378 -3.69 -2.44 11.63
CA PRO A 378 -3.76 -2.95 13.02
C PRO A 378 -2.51 -3.68 13.50
N TRP A 379 -1.35 -3.46 12.87
CA TRP A 379 -0.09 -4.16 13.14
C TRP A 379 0.27 -4.16 14.64
N GLY A 380 0.69 -5.31 15.16
CA GLY A 380 1.26 -5.48 16.50
C GLY A 380 0.38 -5.17 17.74
N LEU A 381 -0.73 -4.45 17.63
CA LEU A 381 -1.62 -4.08 18.75
C LEU A 381 -2.17 -5.27 19.55
N ASN A 382 -2.03 -5.22 20.88
CA ASN A 382 -2.51 -6.24 21.82
C ASN A 382 -3.84 -5.90 22.50
N THR A 383 -4.36 -4.68 22.33
CA THR A 383 -5.50 -4.17 23.09
C THR A 383 -6.79 -4.97 22.90
N TYR A 384 -6.96 -5.63 21.76
CA TYR A 384 -8.19 -6.34 21.40
C TYR A 384 -8.17 -7.85 21.71
N GLN A 385 -7.12 -8.37 22.36
CA GLN A 385 -6.98 -9.82 22.60
C GLN A 385 -8.06 -10.39 23.54
N HIS A 386 -8.81 -9.54 24.24
CA HIS A 386 -9.95 -9.95 25.05
C HIS A 386 -11.22 -10.21 24.21
N ILE A 387 -11.25 -9.79 22.94
CA ILE A 387 -12.42 -9.91 22.06
C ILE A 387 -12.33 -11.22 21.26
N HIS A 388 -13.44 -11.93 21.11
CA HIS A 388 -13.51 -13.25 20.48
C HIS A 388 -14.08 -13.24 19.05
N ASN A 389 -14.65 -12.12 18.61
CA ASN A 389 -15.39 -12.04 17.36
C ASN A 389 -14.78 -11.00 16.41
N ALA A 390 -14.79 -11.26 15.10
CA ALA A 390 -14.30 -10.31 14.11
C ALA A 390 -15.18 -10.25 12.84
N GLY A 391 -15.50 -9.04 12.39
CA GLY A 391 -16.17 -8.78 11.11
C GLY A 391 -15.25 -8.05 10.11
N ILE A 392 -15.12 -8.56 8.89
CA ILE A 392 -14.28 -7.94 7.87
C ILE A 392 -15.16 -7.41 6.74
N LEU A 393 -15.22 -6.08 6.62
CA LEU A 393 -16.03 -5.36 5.64
C LEU A 393 -15.17 -4.67 4.58
N SER A 394 -13.86 -4.59 4.81
CA SER A 394 -12.94 -3.86 3.95
C SER A 394 -12.69 -4.59 2.62
N ALA A 395 -12.91 -3.87 1.52
CA ALA A 395 -12.43 -4.23 0.20
C ALA A 395 -11.00 -3.68 0.04
N LEU A 396 -10.00 -4.52 0.25
CA LEU A 396 -8.57 -4.14 0.22
C LEU A 396 -7.85 -4.62 -1.04
N ASN A 397 -8.62 -5.04 -2.05
CA ASN A 397 -8.06 -5.48 -3.32
C ASN A 397 -7.19 -4.40 -3.97
N PRO A 398 -5.98 -4.76 -4.47
CA PRO A 398 -5.15 -3.84 -5.21
C PRO A 398 -5.88 -3.33 -6.45
N THR A 399 -5.63 -2.08 -6.83
CA THR A 399 -6.26 -1.51 -8.02
C THR A 399 -5.79 -2.25 -9.28
N PRO A 400 -6.60 -2.33 -10.35
CA PRO A 400 -6.17 -2.94 -11.61
C PRO A 400 -4.88 -2.35 -12.17
N ALA A 401 -4.64 -1.06 -11.92
CA ALA A 401 -3.41 -0.39 -12.33
C ALA A 401 -2.19 -0.87 -11.55
N HIS A 402 -2.35 -1.12 -10.23
CA HIS A 402 -1.28 -1.66 -9.38
C HIS A 402 -0.99 -3.13 -9.70
N VAL A 403 -2.03 -3.94 -9.92
CA VAL A 403 -1.88 -5.32 -10.42
C VAL A 403 -1.14 -5.33 -11.76
N GLY A 404 -1.55 -4.47 -12.70
CA GLY A 404 -0.86 -4.37 -14.00
C GLY A 404 0.61 -3.96 -13.89
N PHE A 405 0.96 -3.12 -12.91
CA PHE A 405 2.36 -2.79 -12.63
C PHE A 405 3.15 -4.00 -12.12
N PHE A 406 2.59 -4.79 -11.19
CA PHE A 406 3.28 -5.99 -10.71
C PHE A 406 3.39 -7.09 -11.76
N THR A 407 2.39 -7.23 -12.63
CA THR A 407 2.49 -8.13 -13.79
C THR A 407 3.60 -7.69 -14.74
N TYR A 408 3.77 -6.38 -14.94
CA TYR A 408 4.93 -5.85 -15.67
C TYR A 408 6.26 -6.18 -14.96
N MET A 409 6.28 -6.20 -13.62
CA MET A 409 7.44 -6.67 -12.84
C MET A 409 7.61 -8.20 -12.82
N GLY A 410 6.81 -8.95 -13.60
CA GLY A 410 6.88 -10.42 -13.71
C GLY A 410 6.10 -11.19 -12.65
N LEU A 411 5.30 -10.53 -11.81
CA LEU A 411 4.52 -11.19 -10.77
C LEU A 411 3.15 -11.66 -11.26
N ASP A 412 2.70 -12.80 -10.72
CA ASP A 412 1.33 -13.26 -10.91
C ASP A 412 0.33 -12.36 -10.17
N GLY A 413 -0.73 -11.98 -10.87
CA GLY A 413 -1.75 -11.07 -10.35
C GLY A 413 -2.54 -11.65 -9.18
N ASN A 414 -2.68 -12.97 -9.07
CA ASN A 414 -3.34 -13.60 -7.91
C ASN A 414 -2.41 -13.60 -6.70
N ALA A 415 -1.14 -13.94 -6.87
CA ALA A 415 -0.13 -13.86 -5.81
C ALA A 415 -0.06 -12.45 -5.17
N VAL A 416 -0.15 -11.40 -5.99
CA VAL A 416 -0.20 -10.00 -5.52
C VAL A 416 -1.45 -9.73 -4.67
N ARG A 417 -2.61 -10.24 -5.08
CA ARG A 417 -3.86 -10.07 -4.30
C ARG A 417 -3.74 -10.79 -2.96
N GLU A 418 -3.23 -12.02 -2.95
CA GLU A 418 -3.03 -12.79 -1.73
C GLU A 418 -2.07 -12.06 -0.77
N ALA A 419 -0.94 -11.57 -1.29
CA ALA A 419 0.07 -10.86 -0.51
C ALA A 419 -0.46 -9.57 0.16
N LEU A 420 -1.32 -8.82 -0.53
CA LEU A 420 -1.80 -7.52 -0.05
C LEU A 420 -3.11 -7.59 0.73
N TYR A 421 -4.08 -8.37 0.24
CA TYR A 421 -5.40 -8.45 0.84
C TYR A 421 -5.42 -9.42 2.03
N HIS A 422 -5.06 -10.68 1.81
CA HIS A 422 -5.22 -11.72 2.82
C HIS A 422 -4.31 -11.48 4.02
N SER A 423 -3.12 -10.90 3.82
CA SER A 423 -2.23 -10.51 4.92
C SER A 423 -2.89 -9.50 5.87
N GLN A 424 -3.61 -8.50 5.35
CA GLN A 424 -4.30 -7.54 6.21
C GLN A 424 -5.49 -8.16 6.96
N VAL A 425 -6.25 -9.04 6.29
CA VAL A 425 -7.36 -9.78 6.91
C VAL A 425 -6.84 -10.70 8.02
N TYR A 426 -5.78 -11.45 7.74
CA TYR A 426 -5.08 -12.29 8.70
C TYR A 426 -4.63 -11.48 9.92
N GLN A 427 -3.98 -10.33 9.71
CA GLN A 427 -3.53 -9.46 10.81
C GLN A 427 -4.69 -8.88 11.63
N ALA A 428 -5.84 -8.61 11.01
CA ALA A 428 -7.05 -8.14 11.69
C ALA A 428 -7.67 -9.22 12.58
N ILE A 429 -7.80 -10.46 12.07
CA ILE A 429 -8.28 -11.62 12.85
C ILE A 429 -7.36 -11.89 14.04
N MET A 430 -6.05 -11.77 13.84
CA MET A 430 -5.04 -11.90 14.89
C MET A 430 -5.02 -10.72 15.88
N ARG A 431 -5.98 -9.80 15.85
CA ARG A 431 -6.21 -8.85 16.95
C ARG A 431 -7.09 -9.43 18.05
N THR A 432 -7.87 -10.47 17.74
CA THR A 432 -8.75 -11.15 18.69
C THR A 432 -7.96 -12.04 19.66
N SER A 433 -8.67 -12.69 20.57
CA SER A 433 -8.17 -13.74 21.45
C SER A 433 -7.54 -14.94 20.74
N LEU A 434 -7.66 -15.05 19.41
CA LEU A 434 -6.96 -16.09 18.63
C LEU A 434 -5.44 -15.93 18.72
N ARG A 435 -4.96 -14.70 18.95
CA ARG A 435 -3.54 -14.40 19.10
C ARG A 435 -2.96 -14.81 20.46
N ASP A 436 -3.81 -14.94 21.48
CA ASP A 436 -3.36 -15.38 22.79
C ASP A 436 -3.25 -16.92 22.79
N PRO A 437 -2.02 -17.48 22.90
CA PRO A 437 -1.83 -18.93 22.95
C PRO A 437 -2.41 -19.57 24.21
N LYS A 438 -2.71 -18.78 25.26
CA LYS A 438 -3.33 -19.29 26.50
C LYS A 438 -4.84 -19.31 26.44
N SER A 439 -5.44 -18.54 25.53
CA SER A 439 -6.89 -18.53 25.38
C SER A 439 -7.38 -19.88 24.86
N LYS A 440 -8.53 -20.31 25.37
CA LYS A 440 -9.25 -21.50 24.88
C LYS A 440 -10.58 -21.13 24.24
N GLN A 441 -10.90 -19.84 24.18
CA GLN A 441 -12.16 -19.35 23.68
C GLN A 441 -12.26 -19.57 22.17
N GLN A 442 -13.46 -19.95 21.73
CA GLN A 442 -13.78 -20.02 20.32
C GLN A 442 -13.77 -18.62 19.71
N VAL A 443 -13.29 -18.51 18.48
CA VAL A 443 -13.22 -17.25 17.74
C VAL A 443 -14.08 -17.38 16.49
N ARG A 444 -15.01 -16.45 16.32
CA ARG A 444 -15.92 -16.42 15.17
C ARG A 444 -15.57 -15.25 14.27
N VAL A 445 -15.46 -15.52 12.96
CA VAL A 445 -15.10 -14.52 11.97
C VAL A 445 -16.13 -14.52 10.85
N VAL A 446 -16.65 -13.33 10.53
CA VAL A 446 -17.48 -13.09 9.34
C VAL A 446 -16.63 -12.38 8.30
N LEU A 447 -16.45 -13.04 7.15
CA LEU A 447 -15.71 -12.57 5.99
C LEU A 447 -16.69 -12.28 4.84
N PRO A 448 -16.34 -11.39 3.91
CA PRO A 448 -17.27 -11.02 2.85
C PRO A 448 -17.42 -12.17 1.85
N ASP A 449 -16.30 -12.72 1.36
CA ASP A 449 -16.30 -13.68 0.25
C ASP A 449 -15.59 -15.00 0.56
N ARG A 450 -15.91 -16.01 -0.25
CA ARG A 450 -15.39 -17.38 -0.16
C ARG A 450 -13.87 -17.46 -0.31
N LYS A 451 -13.28 -16.77 -1.30
CA LYS A 451 -11.84 -16.88 -1.57
C LYS A 451 -11.02 -16.38 -0.40
N CYS A 452 -11.44 -15.25 0.19
CA CYS A 452 -10.83 -14.74 1.40
C CYS A 452 -10.99 -15.75 2.55
N ALA A 453 -12.18 -16.33 2.72
CA ALA A 453 -12.44 -17.31 3.77
C ALA A 453 -11.61 -18.59 3.65
N GLU A 454 -11.50 -19.16 2.45
CA GLU A 454 -10.65 -20.33 2.19
C GLU A 454 -9.17 -20.01 2.39
N ALA A 455 -8.71 -18.84 1.91
CA ALA A 455 -7.32 -18.41 2.09
C ALA A 455 -6.96 -18.25 3.58
N ILE A 456 -7.85 -17.67 4.39
CA ILE A 456 -7.64 -17.59 5.84
C ILE A 456 -7.71 -18.98 6.48
N ALA A 457 -8.69 -19.83 6.11
CA ALA A 457 -8.80 -21.18 6.67
C ALA A 457 -7.51 -22.00 6.44
N ASN A 458 -6.91 -21.88 5.26
CA ASN A 458 -5.64 -22.55 4.91
C ASN A 458 -4.46 -22.11 5.79
N MET A 459 -4.51 -20.91 6.38
CA MET A 459 -3.48 -20.46 7.34
C MET A 459 -3.64 -21.09 8.73
N PHE A 460 -4.83 -21.60 9.06
CA PHE A 460 -5.16 -22.14 10.38
C PHE A 460 -5.61 -23.62 10.28
N PRO A 461 -4.67 -24.58 10.39
CA PRO A 461 -4.99 -26.00 10.36
C PRO A 461 -6.09 -26.38 11.36
N GLY A 462 -7.12 -27.09 10.90
CA GLY A 462 -8.28 -27.50 11.71
C GLY A 462 -9.42 -26.49 11.76
N SER A 463 -9.29 -25.33 11.10
CA SER A 463 -10.40 -24.40 10.89
C SER A 463 -11.27 -24.81 9.68
N SER A 464 -12.48 -24.26 9.59
CA SER A 464 -13.37 -24.49 8.44
C SER A 464 -14.09 -23.21 8.05
N ALA A 465 -14.33 -23.03 6.74
CA ALA A 465 -15.14 -21.94 6.19
C ALA A 465 -16.54 -22.44 5.79
N ARG A 466 -17.59 -21.70 6.18
CA ARG A 466 -18.98 -22.04 5.85
C ARG A 466 -19.75 -20.83 5.29
N LYS A 467 -20.56 -21.07 4.25
CA LYS A 467 -21.49 -20.07 3.73
C LYS A 467 -22.64 -19.80 4.71
N MET A 468 -22.93 -18.53 4.99
CA MET A 468 -24.00 -18.12 5.91
C MET A 468 -25.39 -18.27 5.32
N TYR A 469 -25.57 -17.82 4.07
CA TYR A 469 -26.87 -17.77 3.40
C TYR A 469 -26.82 -18.62 2.12
N PRO A 470 -27.18 -19.92 2.18
CA PRO A 470 -27.18 -20.79 1.00
C PRO A 470 -28.08 -20.29 -0.13
N ASN A 471 -29.18 -19.60 0.22
CA ASN A 471 -30.17 -19.09 -0.72
C ASN A 471 -29.92 -17.64 -1.18
N LEU A 472 -28.75 -17.06 -0.86
CA LEU A 472 -28.39 -15.72 -1.32
C LEU A 472 -28.16 -15.73 -2.83
N VAL A 473 -28.93 -14.91 -3.56
CA VAL A 473 -28.76 -14.73 -5.01
C VAL A 473 -27.96 -13.46 -5.26
N GLU A 474 -26.72 -13.63 -5.69
CA GLU A 474 -25.77 -12.55 -5.86
C GLU A 474 -26.04 -11.71 -7.10
N ALA A 475 -25.82 -10.40 -6.97
CA ALA A 475 -25.78 -9.52 -8.13
C ALA A 475 -24.74 -10.04 -9.12
N LYS A 476 -25.13 -10.25 -10.38
CA LYS A 476 -24.17 -10.67 -11.42
C LYS A 476 -22.97 -9.73 -11.41
N ALA A 477 -21.77 -10.30 -11.34
CA ALA A 477 -20.56 -9.60 -11.71
C ALA A 477 -20.71 -9.23 -13.19
N THR A 478 -21.20 -8.03 -13.47
CA THR A 478 -20.95 -7.36 -14.74
C THR A 478 -19.44 -7.25 -14.83
N TYR A 479 -18.81 -8.16 -15.56
CA TYR A 479 -17.57 -7.86 -16.24
C TYR A 479 -17.90 -6.71 -17.20
N SER A 480 -17.90 -5.48 -16.70
CA SER A 480 -17.72 -4.31 -17.53
C SER A 480 -16.27 -4.31 -18.00
N GLY A 481 -15.91 -5.32 -18.79
CA GLY A 481 -14.93 -5.08 -19.82
C GLY A 481 -15.35 -3.81 -20.54
N ARG A 482 -14.39 -2.93 -20.81
CA ARG A 482 -14.58 -1.82 -21.75
C ARG A 482 -15.44 -2.37 -22.88
N PRO A 483 -16.59 -1.74 -23.24
CA PRO A 483 -17.45 -2.24 -24.30
C PRO A 483 -16.54 -2.68 -25.43
N LYS A 484 -16.63 -3.95 -25.88
CA LYS A 484 -15.84 -4.40 -27.04
C LYS A 484 -16.06 -3.31 -28.07
N LEU A 485 -14.99 -2.59 -28.41
CA LEU A 485 -15.03 -1.67 -29.54
C LEU A 485 -15.64 -2.51 -30.64
N LYS A 486 -16.84 -2.14 -31.11
CA LYS A 486 -17.45 -2.76 -32.30
C LYS A 486 -16.30 -2.93 -33.27
N LYS A 487 -16.07 -4.16 -33.77
CA LYS A 487 -14.96 -4.51 -34.68
C LYS A 487 -14.64 -3.27 -35.50
N THR A 488 -13.45 -2.70 -35.31
CA THR A 488 -13.07 -1.45 -35.95
C THR A 488 -13.39 -1.60 -37.43
N LYS A 489 -14.36 -0.83 -37.92
CA LYS A 489 -14.74 -0.87 -39.34
C LYS A 489 -13.45 -0.69 -40.16
N PRO A 490 -13.25 -1.43 -41.26
CA PRO A 490 -12.10 -1.22 -42.14
C PRO A 490 -11.92 0.27 -42.41
N ALA A 491 -10.67 0.76 -42.40
CA ALA A 491 -10.39 2.19 -42.51
C ALA A 491 -11.05 2.82 -43.75
N ALA A 492 -11.18 2.07 -44.85
CA ALA A 492 -11.88 2.47 -46.06
C ALA A 492 -13.39 2.72 -45.85
N GLU A 493 -14.07 1.86 -45.09
CA GLU A 493 -15.50 1.98 -44.79
C GLU A 493 -15.75 3.12 -43.81
N SER A 494 -14.91 3.27 -42.78
CA SER A 494 -14.95 4.40 -41.86
C SER A 494 -14.70 5.74 -42.54
N GLN A 495 -13.82 5.80 -43.54
CA GLN A 495 -13.59 7.00 -44.35
C GLN A 495 -14.75 7.30 -45.29
N LYS A 496 -15.37 6.28 -45.91
CA LYS A 496 -16.54 6.44 -46.78
C LYS A 496 -17.72 7.02 -46.01
N GLU A 497 -18.02 6.48 -44.84
CA GLU A 497 -19.09 6.97 -43.97
C GLU A 497 -18.82 8.40 -43.45
N ALA A 498 -17.56 8.72 -43.11
CA ALA A 498 -17.18 10.07 -42.70
C ALA A 498 -17.35 11.08 -43.83
N ARG A 499 -17.00 10.70 -45.08
CA ARG A 499 -17.23 11.54 -46.27
C ARG A 499 -18.73 11.73 -46.54
N GLN A 500 -19.53 10.68 -46.38
CA GLN A 500 -20.99 10.77 -46.57
C GLN A 500 -21.63 11.70 -45.55
N ARG A 501 -21.29 11.58 -44.26
CA ARG A 501 -21.76 12.51 -43.21
C ARG A 501 -21.34 13.96 -43.47
N ASN A 502 -20.09 14.17 -43.89
CA ASN A 502 -19.62 15.51 -44.25
C ASN A 502 -20.39 16.10 -45.43
N ARG A 503 -20.72 15.30 -46.45
CA ARG A 503 -21.55 15.75 -47.57
C ARG A 503 -22.98 16.10 -47.15
N LEU A 504 -23.59 15.28 -46.28
CA LEU A 504 -24.92 15.56 -45.74
C LEU A 504 -24.93 16.86 -44.95
N MET A 505 -23.94 17.09 -44.09
CA MET A 505 -23.78 18.37 -43.37
C MET A 505 -23.57 19.55 -44.32
N ASP A 506 -22.74 19.41 -45.35
CA ASP A 506 -22.49 20.49 -46.31
C ASP A 506 -23.74 20.84 -47.14
N ASN A 507 -24.51 19.83 -47.55
CA ASN A 507 -25.75 20.02 -48.28
C ASN A 507 -26.79 20.70 -47.41
N GLU A 508 -26.90 20.31 -46.13
CA GLU A 508 -27.85 20.91 -45.21
C GLU A 508 -27.49 22.36 -44.87
N ILE A 509 -26.20 22.65 -44.66
CA ILE A 509 -25.71 24.04 -44.48
C ILE A 509 -26.06 24.90 -45.70
N LYS A 510 -25.84 24.38 -46.91
CA LYS A 510 -26.18 25.08 -48.15
C LYS A 510 -27.68 25.35 -48.26
N ARG A 511 -28.51 24.36 -47.91
CA ARG A 511 -29.97 24.48 -47.94
C ARG A 511 -30.47 25.55 -46.96
N ILE A 512 -29.99 25.54 -45.72
CA ILE A 512 -30.35 26.55 -44.71
C ILE A 512 -29.91 27.94 -45.15
N ARG A 513 -28.70 28.08 -45.69
CA ARG A 513 -28.19 29.38 -46.21
C ARG A 513 -28.97 29.89 -47.42
N ALA A 514 -29.62 29.00 -48.18
CA ALA A 514 -30.49 29.36 -49.30
C ALA A 514 -31.94 29.68 -48.85
N GLY A 515 -32.20 29.80 -47.53
CA GLY A 515 -33.51 30.12 -46.97
C GLY A 515 -34.40 28.91 -46.69
N GLY A 516 -33.86 27.69 -46.79
CA GLY A 516 -34.59 26.47 -46.44
C GLY A 516 -34.73 26.27 -44.93
N THR A 517 -35.82 25.62 -44.51
CA THR A 517 -36.02 25.24 -43.10
C THR A 517 -35.13 24.09 -42.68
N VAL A 518 -34.77 24.04 -41.40
CA VAL A 518 -33.87 23.04 -40.82
C VAL A 518 -34.56 21.67 -40.75
N ASP A 519 -33.89 20.61 -41.20
CA ASP A 519 -34.32 19.24 -40.96
C ASP A 519 -33.86 18.80 -39.55
N GLN A 520 -34.80 18.80 -38.60
CA GLN A 520 -34.55 18.49 -37.21
C GLN A 520 -34.18 17.01 -36.98
N ASP A 521 -34.74 16.10 -37.78
CA ASP A 521 -34.49 14.66 -37.67
C ASP A 521 -33.07 14.33 -38.16
N LEU A 522 -32.65 14.97 -39.25
CA LEU A 522 -31.28 14.89 -39.73
C LEU A 522 -30.30 15.51 -38.71
N LEU A 523 -30.66 16.64 -38.10
CA LEU A 523 -29.83 17.29 -37.10
C LEU A 523 -29.66 16.43 -35.83
N GLU A 524 -30.73 15.77 -35.37
CA GLU A 524 -30.67 14.87 -34.22
C GLU A 524 -29.87 13.60 -34.53
N THR A 525 -30.03 13.05 -35.73
CA THR A 525 -29.23 11.92 -36.22
C THR A 525 -27.74 12.29 -36.24
N LEU A 526 -27.38 13.45 -36.80
CA LEU A 526 -26.01 13.93 -36.84
C LEU A 526 -25.44 14.24 -35.44
N ARG A 527 -26.27 14.69 -34.49
CA ARG A 527 -25.86 14.90 -33.08
C ARG A 527 -25.49 13.60 -32.39
N ARG A 528 -26.17 12.49 -32.71
CA ARG A 528 -25.87 11.16 -32.15
C ARG A 528 -24.62 10.54 -32.78
N GLU A 529 -24.39 10.81 -34.06
CA GLU A 529 -23.36 10.14 -34.85
C GLU A 529 -22.03 10.89 -34.96
N CYS A 530 -22.03 12.22 -34.83
CA CYS A 530 -20.84 13.06 -34.93
C CYS A 530 -20.35 13.50 -33.55
N ARG A 531 -19.03 13.69 -33.42
CA ARG A 531 -18.44 14.26 -32.20
C ARG A 531 -18.95 15.69 -31.98
N SER A 532 -19.15 16.06 -30.72
CA SER A 532 -19.63 17.38 -30.31
C SER A 532 -18.71 18.53 -30.71
N ASP A 533 -17.42 18.26 -30.96
CA ASP A 533 -16.40 19.21 -31.41
C ASP A 533 -16.26 19.32 -32.93
N ASN A 534 -17.11 18.64 -33.72
CA ASN A 534 -17.07 18.73 -35.18
C ASN A 534 -17.46 20.14 -35.67
N LYS A 535 -16.51 20.86 -36.27
CA LYS A 535 -16.68 22.24 -36.76
C LYS A 535 -17.92 22.46 -37.62
N LYS A 536 -18.30 21.49 -38.47
CA LYS A 536 -19.49 21.61 -39.34
C LYS A 536 -20.79 21.42 -38.57
N LEU A 537 -20.80 20.52 -37.60
CA LEU A 537 -21.95 20.33 -36.71
C LEU A 537 -22.18 21.57 -35.82
N ILE A 538 -21.09 22.20 -35.35
CA ILE A 538 -21.15 23.45 -34.60
C ILE A 538 -21.73 24.58 -35.47
N LEU A 539 -21.27 24.69 -36.72
CA LEU A 539 -21.79 25.67 -37.68
C LEU A 539 -23.27 25.44 -38.02
N LEU A 540 -23.70 24.18 -38.17
CA LEU A 540 -25.11 23.81 -38.32
C LEU A 540 -25.92 24.29 -37.11
N LYS A 541 -25.46 24.00 -35.89
CA LYS A 541 -26.13 24.44 -34.65
C LYS A 541 -26.24 25.96 -34.54
N SER A 542 -25.21 26.72 -34.94
CA SER A 542 -25.28 28.18 -34.90
C SER A 542 -26.28 28.74 -35.92
N LEU A 543 -26.38 28.12 -37.11
CA LEU A 543 -27.33 28.54 -38.14
C LEU A 543 -28.79 28.24 -37.76
N THR A 544 -29.03 27.20 -36.95
CA THR A 544 -30.36 26.83 -36.45
C THR A 544 -30.89 27.76 -35.35
N VAL A 545 -30.03 28.51 -34.66
CA VAL A 545 -30.43 29.48 -33.60
C VAL A 545 -30.83 30.84 -34.19
N HIS A 546 -30.60 31.07 -35.49
CA HIS A 546 -30.93 32.32 -36.17
C HIS A 546 -32.09 32.19 -37.18
N SER A 547 -32.76 31.03 -37.20
CA SER A 547 -33.87 30.71 -38.11
C SER A 547 -35.17 30.33 -37.39
N SER A 548 -35.25 30.59 -36.08
CA SER A 548 -36.42 30.40 -35.21
C SER A 548 -36.96 31.72 -34.69
#